data_AF-A0A2T4TA73-F1
#
_entry.id   AF-A0A2T4TA73-F1
#
_cell.length_a   1.000
_cell.length_b   1.000
_cell.length_c   1.000
_cell.angle_alpha   90.00
_cell.angle_beta   90.00
_cell.angle_gamma   90.00
#
_symmetry.space_group_name_H-M   'P 1'
#
loop_
_entity.id
_entity.type
_entity.pdbx_description
1 polymer ?
#
loop_
_entity_poly.entity_id
_entity_poly.type
_entity_poly.pdbx_seq_one_letter_code
_entity_poly.pdbx_strand_id
1 'polypeptide(L)'
;MKRYITITLLSFMCFFSMYAQHSAKDCLYDLYKVLSTYHNKDYIGIGDCNYSISSLYQGKNERIIFDAIKKACIFSYGNPLDSVVEVNLGNKVLYFMVNTESPRSFKYSDINSIYDGNGLSLVDRDDYMKFPAIINDSDGFTYVREGPSKKYRVKGKILKNDIFLYTPVLDGDWYRAYSKNGSAYLGYVYRKRILPYDKCPINIKKKMEKIMFD
;
A
#
# COMPACT_ATOMS: atom_id res chain seq x y z
N MET A 1 4.17 -28.89 -43.64
CA MET A 1 3.11 -28.79 -42.60
C MET A 1 3.63 -28.50 -41.19
N LYS A 2 4.68 -29.17 -40.69
CA LYS A 2 5.18 -28.93 -39.31
C LYS A 2 5.64 -27.48 -39.00
N ARG A 3 6.27 -26.78 -39.95
CA ARG A 3 6.73 -25.37 -39.79
C ARG A 3 5.60 -24.34 -39.69
N TYR A 4 4.46 -24.58 -40.35
CA TYR A 4 3.33 -23.66 -40.30
C TYR A 4 2.58 -23.77 -38.97
N ILE A 5 2.44 -24.99 -38.43
CA ILE A 5 1.81 -25.24 -37.12
C ILE A 5 2.62 -24.63 -35.97
N THR A 6 3.95 -24.60 -36.07
CA THR A 6 4.80 -23.96 -35.04
C THR A 6 4.68 -22.44 -35.05
N ILE A 7 4.50 -21.82 -36.23
CA ILE A 7 4.34 -20.37 -36.35
C ILE A 7 2.96 -19.92 -35.83
N THR A 8 1.89 -20.70 -36.06
CA THR A 8 0.56 -20.40 -35.51
C THR A 8 0.45 -20.61 -34.01
N LEU A 9 1.16 -21.60 -33.44
CA LEU A 9 1.22 -21.79 -31.98
C LEU A 9 2.02 -20.68 -31.29
N LEU A 10 3.11 -20.22 -31.90
CA LEU A 10 3.89 -19.09 -31.36
C LEU A 10 3.12 -17.77 -31.46
N SER A 11 2.37 -17.54 -32.54
CA SER A 11 1.53 -16.34 -32.66
C SER A 11 0.34 -16.37 -31.71
N PHE A 12 -0.30 -17.52 -31.48
CA PHE A 12 -1.36 -17.65 -30.45
C PHE A 12 -0.84 -17.44 -29.03
N MET A 13 0.36 -17.94 -28.71
CA MET A 13 1.01 -17.64 -27.42
C MET A 13 1.36 -16.15 -27.28
N CYS A 14 1.74 -15.48 -28.38
CA CYS A 14 1.99 -14.04 -28.41
C CYS A 14 0.71 -13.19 -28.33
N PHE A 15 -0.46 -13.70 -28.76
CA PHE A 15 -1.75 -13.01 -28.62
C PHE A 15 -2.40 -13.19 -27.24
N PHE A 16 -2.02 -14.23 -26.48
CA PHE A 16 -2.41 -14.39 -25.08
C PHE A 16 -1.39 -13.79 -24.10
N SER A 17 -0.22 -13.37 -24.57
CA SER A 17 0.73 -12.59 -23.78
C SER A 17 0.47 -11.09 -23.97
N MET A 18 0.33 -10.37 -22.86
CA MET A 18 0.19 -8.90 -22.75
C MET A 18 -1.22 -8.32 -22.65
N TYR A 19 -2.12 -8.92 -21.86
CA TYR A 19 -2.85 -8.04 -20.94
C TYR A 19 -1.84 -7.65 -19.86
N ALA A 20 -1.29 -6.44 -19.96
CA ALA A 20 -0.50 -5.89 -18.87
C ALA A 20 -1.38 -5.93 -17.61
N GLN A 21 -0.92 -6.62 -16.57
CA GLN A 21 -1.62 -6.62 -15.29
C GLN A 21 -1.75 -5.16 -14.85
N HIS A 22 -2.98 -4.70 -14.61
CA HIS A 22 -3.22 -3.34 -14.12
C HIS A 22 -2.43 -3.16 -12.83
N SER A 23 -1.68 -2.06 -12.73
CA SER A 23 -1.07 -1.71 -11.44
C SER A 23 -2.18 -1.34 -10.44
N ALA A 24 -1.90 -1.40 -9.14
CA ALA A 24 -2.84 -0.94 -8.11
C ALA A 24 -3.33 0.51 -8.36
N LYS A 25 -2.47 1.33 -8.95
CA LYS A 25 -2.81 2.70 -9.37
C LYS A 25 -3.79 2.72 -10.55
N ASP A 26 -3.60 1.86 -11.54
CA ASP A 26 -4.51 1.76 -12.70
C ASP A 26 -5.88 1.23 -12.27
N CYS A 27 -5.88 0.20 -11.41
CA CYS A 27 -7.08 -0.31 -10.74
C CYS A 27 -7.86 0.80 -10.03
N LEU A 28 -7.19 1.60 -9.20
CA LEU A 28 -7.83 2.73 -8.52
C LEU A 28 -8.31 3.79 -9.52
N TYR A 29 -7.53 4.08 -10.56
CA TYR A 29 -7.92 5.05 -11.59
C TYR A 29 -9.20 4.62 -12.32
N ASP A 30 -9.29 3.35 -12.71
CA ASP A 30 -10.44 2.78 -13.42
C ASP A 30 -11.69 2.79 -12.56
N LEU A 31 -11.57 2.55 -11.24
CA LEU A 31 -12.68 2.75 -10.29
C LEU A 31 -13.26 4.16 -10.37
N TYR A 32 -12.42 5.19 -10.34
CA TYR A 32 -12.88 6.57 -10.39
C TYR A 32 -13.45 6.95 -11.75
N LYS A 33 -12.97 6.33 -12.83
CA LYS A 33 -13.59 6.46 -14.15
C LYS A 33 -15.00 5.88 -14.16
N VAL A 34 -15.22 4.73 -13.51
CA VAL A 34 -16.55 4.15 -13.35
C VAL A 34 -17.44 5.07 -12.50
N LEU A 35 -16.96 5.55 -11.34
CA LEU A 35 -17.70 6.45 -10.46
C LEU A 35 -18.16 7.73 -11.17
N SER A 36 -17.28 8.37 -11.93
CA SER A 36 -17.60 9.59 -12.69
C SER A 36 -18.57 9.36 -13.86
N THR A 37 -18.55 8.16 -14.47
CA THR A 37 -19.43 7.82 -15.61
C THR A 37 -20.84 7.46 -15.15
N TYR A 38 -20.96 6.74 -14.03
CA TYR A 38 -22.26 6.39 -13.45
C TYR A 38 -22.67 7.47 -12.44
N HIS A 39 -23.28 8.55 -12.94
CA HIS A 39 -23.78 9.74 -12.21
C HIS A 39 -24.63 9.51 -10.92
N ASN A 40 -24.82 8.27 -10.47
CA ASN A 40 -25.66 7.89 -9.33
C ASN A 40 -24.87 7.33 -8.13
N LYS A 41 -23.53 7.30 -8.16
CA LYS A 41 -22.73 6.80 -7.02
C LYS A 41 -21.75 7.84 -6.50
N ASP A 42 -22.17 8.54 -5.46
CA ASP A 42 -21.37 9.51 -4.72
C ASP A 42 -20.62 8.89 -3.53
N TYR A 43 -20.48 7.56 -3.49
CA TYR A 43 -19.86 6.84 -2.37
C TYR A 43 -19.05 5.61 -2.80
N ILE A 44 -18.13 5.22 -1.93
CA ILE A 44 -17.33 3.98 -2.01
C ILE A 44 -17.77 3.08 -0.87
N GLY A 45 -18.23 1.87 -1.20
CA GLY A 45 -18.57 0.85 -0.20
C GLY A 45 -17.37 -0.03 0.11
N ILE A 46 -17.08 -0.27 1.40
CA ILE A 46 -16.04 -1.19 1.88
C ILE A 46 -16.59 -1.95 3.08
N GLY A 47 -16.74 -3.27 2.93
CA GLY A 47 -17.52 -4.07 3.88
C GLY A 47 -18.94 -3.48 4.04
N ASP A 48 -19.35 -3.27 5.29
CA ASP A 48 -20.65 -2.66 5.62
C ASP A 48 -20.61 -1.11 5.68
N CYS A 49 -19.46 -0.50 5.41
CA CYS A 49 -19.27 0.95 5.47
C CYS A 49 -19.44 1.59 4.09
N ASN A 50 -20.12 2.74 4.04
CA ASN A 50 -20.22 3.58 2.84
C ASN A 50 -19.60 4.94 3.08
N TYR A 51 -18.64 5.32 2.23
CA TYR A 51 -17.90 6.57 2.34
C TYR A 51 -18.28 7.50 1.21
N SER A 52 -18.89 8.64 1.52
CA SER A 52 -19.15 9.67 0.52
C SER A 52 -17.83 10.16 -0.10
N ILE A 53 -17.76 10.21 -1.42
CA ILE A 53 -16.61 10.71 -2.19
C ILE A 53 -16.32 12.17 -1.79
N SER A 54 -17.36 13.01 -1.68
CA SER A 54 -17.18 14.41 -1.25
C SER A 54 -16.54 14.50 0.13
N SER A 55 -16.92 13.63 1.07
CA SER A 55 -16.34 13.60 2.42
C SER A 55 -14.91 13.03 2.44
N LEU A 56 -14.67 11.94 1.71
CA LEU A 56 -13.33 11.35 1.56
C LEU A 56 -12.35 12.36 0.98
N TYR A 57 -12.76 13.09 -0.06
CA TYR A 57 -11.91 14.01 -0.78
C TYR A 57 -12.07 15.47 -0.37
N GLN A 58 -12.77 15.78 0.74
CA GLN A 58 -13.01 17.16 1.19
C GLN A 58 -13.54 18.08 0.08
N GLY A 59 -14.46 17.56 -0.74
CA GLY A 59 -15.10 18.29 -1.85
C GLY A 59 -14.18 18.61 -3.03
N LYS A 60 -12.96 18.04 -3.10
CA LYS A 60 -12.09 18.19 -4.28
C LYS A 60 -12.80 17.62 -5.52
N ASN A 61 -12.69 18.35 -6.62
CA ASN A 61 -13.26 17.90 -7.89
C ASN A 61 -12.50 16.71 -8.48
N GLU A 62 -13.14 16.02 -9.42
CA GLU A 62 -12.62 14.82 -10.07
C GLU A 62 -11.23 15.02 -10.68
N ARG A 63 -10.96 16.16 -11.33
CA ARG A 63 -9.66 16.43 -11.95
C ARG A 63 -8.53 16.36 -10.92
N ILE A 64 -8.72 16.96 -9.74
CA ILE A 64 -7.72 16.93 -8.66
C ILE A 64 -7.52 15.49 -8.17
N ILE A 65 -8.61 14.72 -8.03
CA ILE A 65 -8.57 13.32 -7.59
C ILE A 65 -7.78 12.47 -8.59
N PHE A 66 -8.10 12.57 -9.90
CA PHE A 66 -7.40 11.84 -10.95
C PHE A 66 -5.93 12.23 -11.06
N ASP A 67 -5.60 13.53 -10.95
CA ASP A 67 -4.22 13.99 -10.97
C ASP A 67 -3.41 13.47 -9.76
N ALA A 68 -4.04 13.38 -8.59
CA ALA A 68 -3.44 12.78 -7.40
C ALA A 68 -3.20 11.27 -7.59
N ILE A 69 -4.19 10.53 -8.12
CA ILE A 69 -4.04 9.10 -8.40
C ILE A 69 -2.92 8.84 -9.39
N LYS A 70 -2.83 9.60 -10.50
CA LYS A 70 -1.77 9.42 -11.51
C LYS A 70 -0.36 9.55 -10.94
N LYS A 71 -0.19 10.45 -9.95
CA LYS A 71 1.07 10.74 -9.25
C LYS A 71 1.30 9.90 -8.00
N ALA A 72 0.34 9.05 -7.63
CA ALA A 72 0.35 8.30 -6.40
C ALA A 72 1.61 7.42 -6.26
N CYS A 73 2.15 7.39 -5.05
CA CYS A 73 3.15 6.40 -4.66
C CYS A 73 2.44 5.08 -4.33
N ILE A 74 3.10 3.97 -4.67
CA ILE A 74 2.64 2.61 -4.35
C ILE A 74 3.56 2.05 -3.27
N PHE A 75 2.96 1.52 -2.22
CA PHE A 75 3.65 0.78 -1.17
C PHE A 75 3.35 -0.71 -1.33
N SER A 76 4.39 -1.49 -1.58
CA SER A 76 4.32 -2.95 -1.57
C SER A 76 4.84 -3.51 -0.24
N TYR A 77 4.27 -4.65 0.14
CA TYR A 77 4.67 -5.45 1.30
C TYR A 77 4.87 -6.92 0.92
N GLY A 78 5.05 -7.21 -0.37
CA GLY A 78 5.32 -8.55 -0.89
C GLY A 78 4.09 -9.40 -1.16
N ASN A 79 2.87 -8.89 -0.94
CA ASN A 79 1.67 -9.58 -1.42
C ASN A 79 1.53 -9.34 -2.93
N PRO A 80 1.43 -10.39 -3.77
CA PRO A 80 1.19 -10.21 -5.20
C PRO A 80 -0.25 -9.83 -5.54
N LEU A 81 -1.17 -9.95 -4.57
CA LEU A 81 -2.61 -9.79 -4.79
C LEU A 81 -3.10 -8.39 -4.44
N ASP A 82 -2.37 -7.61 -3.67
CA ASP A 82 -2.74 -6.24 -3.35
C ASP A 82 -1.54 -5.33 -3.06
N SER A 83 -1.79 -4.03 -3.11
CA SER A 83 -0.83 -2.99 -2.76
C SER A 83 -1.55 -1.75 -2.24
N VAL A 84 -0.82 -0.87 -1.56
CA VAL A 84 -1.39 0.36 -1.00
C VAL A 84 -1.01 1.56 -1.86
N VAL A 85 -2.01 2.29 -2.34
CA VAL A 85 -1.87 3.49 -3.17
C VAL A 85 -2.05 4.73 -2.30
N GLU A 86 -1.02 5.58 -2.22
CA GLU A 86 -1.07 6.87 -1.51
C GLU A 86 -1.62 7.97 -2.43
N VAL A 87 -2.83 8.45 -2.11
CA VAL A 87 -3.48 9.56 -2.81
C VAL A 87 -3.29 10.83 -1.99
N ASN A 88 -2.34 11.66 -2.41
CA ASN A 88 -2.03 12.94 -1.78
C ASN A 88 -2.77 14.09 -2.45
N LEU A 89 -3.64 14.76 -1.69
CA LEU A 89 -4.47 15.90 -2.12
C LEU A 89 -3.90 17.25 -1.65
N GLY A 90 -2.67 17.27 -1.13
CA GLY A 90 -1.97 18.44 -0.59
C GLY A 90 -2.23 18.65 0.90
N ASN A 91 -3.49 18.88 1.28
CA ASN A 91 -3.90 19.09 2.68
C ASN A 91 -4.54 17.85 3.33
N LYS A 92 -4.64 16.75 2.58
CA LYS A 92 -5.19 15.48 3.02
C LYS A 92 -4.51 14.36 2.24
N VAL A 93 -4.27 13.25 2.91
CA VAL A 93 -3.81 12.00 2.30
C VAL A 93 -4.77 10.90 2.64
N LEU A 94 -4.99 10.01 1.67
CA LEU A 94 -5.68 8.75 1.86
C LEU A 94 -4.80 7.64 1.30
N TYR A 95 -4.83 6.48 1.95
CA TYR A 95 -4.17 5.28 1.49
C TYR A 95 -5.22 4.24 1.12
N PHE A 96 -5.17 3.71 -0.10
CA PHE A 96 -6.11 2.71 -0.59
C PHE A 96 -5.42 1.37 -0.72
N MET A 97 -5.87 0.35 0.00
CA MET A 97 -5.43 -1.02 -0.22
C MET A 97 -6.26 -1.62 -1.36
N VAL A 98 -5.61 -1.80 -2.52
CA VAL A 98 -6.25 -2.15 -3.78
C VAL A 98 -5.80 -3.54 -4.21
N ASN A 99 -6.77 -4.40 -4.48
CA ASN A 99 -6.55 -5.72 -5.05
C ASN A 99 -6.15 -5.60 -6.53
N THR A 100 -5.14 -6.37 -6.94
CA THR A 100 -4.57 -6.40 -8.30
C THR A 100 -4.70 -7.77 -8.97
N GLU A 101 -5.55 -8.66 -8.46
CA GLU A 101 -5.82 -9.97 -9.05
C GLU A 101 -6.41 -9.85 -10.46
N SER A 102 -5.66 -10.37 -11.44
CA SER A 102 -6.15 -10.64 -12.79
C SER A 102 -6.76 -12.04 -12.85
N PRO A 103 -7.76 -12.35 -13.73
CA PRO A 103 -8.41 -11.49 -14.72
C PRO A 103 -9.85 -11.17 -14.31
N ARG A 104 -10.15 -9.94 -13.88
CA ARG A 104 -11.54 -9.52 -13.59
C ARG A 104 -11.76 -8.07 -13.97
N SER A 105 -13.00 -7.76 -14.39
CA SER A 105 -13.46 -6.38 -14.47
C SER A 105 -13.41 -5.78 -13.07
N PHE A 106 -12.61 -4.72 -12.89
CA PHE A 106 -12.46 -4.06 -11.59
C PHE A 106 -13.85 -3.65 -11.05
N LYS A 107 -14.16 -4.06 -9.82
CA LYS A 107 -15.41 -3.77 -9.12
C LYS A 107 -15.11 -3.01 -7.82
N TYR A 108 -16.13 -2.36 -7.28
CA TYR A 108 -16.08 -1.67 -5.98
C TYR A 108 -15.55 -2.54 -4.84
N SER A 109 -15.72 -3.87 -4.93
CA SER A 109 -15.23 -4.88 -3.98
C SER A 109 -13.70 -4.99 -3.89
N ASP A 110 -12.97 -4.33 -4.80
CA ASP A 110 -11.53 -4.54 -4.96
C ASP A 110 -10.71 -3.54 -4.14
N ILE A 111 -11.36 -2.62 -3.41
CA ILE A 111 -10.75 -1.87 -2.31
C ILE A 111 -10.99 -2.65 -1.01
N ASN A 112 -9.91 -3.18 -0.42
CA ASN A 112 -9.98 -3.91 0.83
C ASN A 112 -10.11 -2.96 2.04
N SER A 113 -9.37 -1.84 2.03
CA SER A 113 -9.35 -0.85 3.12
C SER A 113 -9.00 0.55 2.60
N ILE A 114 -9.47 1.58 3.32
CA ILE A 114 -8.97 2.96 3.21
C ILE A 114 -8.37 3.34 4.56
N TYR A 115 -7.21 4.00 4.53
CA TYR A 115 -6.57 4.58 5.71
C TYR A 115 -6.46 6.10 5.59
N ASP A 116 -6.48 6.79 6.72
CA ASP A 116 -6.28 8.23 6.82
C ASP A 116 -4.79 8.62 6.69
N GLY A 117 -4.49 9.93 6.77
CA GLY A 117 -3.12 10.43 6.69
C GLY A 117 -2.17 9.95 7.81
N ASN A 118 -2.71 9.37 8.89
CA ASN A 118 -1.94 8.75 9.97
C ASN A 118 -1.77 7.23 9.76
N GLY A 119 -2.31 6.70 8.66
CA GLY A 119 -2.35 5.28 8.34
C GLY A 119 -3.33 4.47 9.19
N LEU A 120 -4.29 5.13 9.88
CA LEU A 120 -5.36 4.48 10.62
C LEU A 120 -6.49 4.08 9.67
N SER A 121 -7.00 2.85 9.81
CA SER A 121 -8.07 2.34 8.97
C SER A 121 -9.38 3.08 9.26
N LEU A 122 -10.08 3.46 8.18
CA LEU A 122 -11.40 4.08 8.28
C LEU A 122 -12.48 3.06 8.65
N VAL A 123 -12.25 1.78 8.31
CA VAL A 123 -13.19 0.67 8.54
C VAL A 123 -13.01 0.10 9.94
N ASP A 124 -11.77 -0.20 10.31
CA ASP A 124 -11.41 -0.72 11.64
C ASP A 124 -10.55 0.32 12.36
N ARG A 125 -11.16 1.05 13.30
CA ARG A 125 -10.50 2.21 13.95
C ARG A 125 -9.36 1.83 14.89
N ASP A 126 -9.10 0.54 15.10
CA ASP A 126 -7.97 0.04 15.87
C ASP A 126 -6.86 -0.55 14.97
N ASP A 127 -7.08 -0.63 13.66
CA ASP A 127 -6.09 -1.14 12.71
C ASP A 127 -5.32 -0.02 11.99
N TYR A 128 -4.05 -0.30 11.73
CA TYR A 128 -3.14 0.58 10.99
C TYR A 128 -2.54 -0.17 9.83
N MET A 129 -2.34 0.50 8.70
CA MET A 129 -1.56 -0.06 7.60
C MET A 129 -0.13 -0.35 8.08
N LYS A 130 0.37 -1.55 7.74
CA LYS A 130 1.64 -2.08 8.24
C LYS A 130 2.44 -2.64 7.08
N PHE A 131 3.66 -2.13 6.90
CA PHE A 131 4.58 -2.58 5.87
C PHE A 131 5.84 -3.19 6.51
N PRO A 132 6.37 -4.30 6.00
CA PRO A 132 7.56 -4.91 6.54
C PRO A 132 8.81 -4.10 6.15
N ALA A 133 9.76 -4.04 7.08
CA ALA A 133 11.03 -3.39 6.91
C ALA A 133 12.12 -4.06 7.75
N ILE A 134 13.38 -3.75 7.41
CA ILE A 134 14.52 -3.84 8.32
C ILE A 134 15.09 -2.45 8.54
N ILE A 135 16.06 -2.30 9.43
CA ILE A 135 16.76 -1.03 9.59
C ILE A 135 17.87 -0.85 8.53
N ASN A 136 18.12 0.40 8.15
CA ASN A 136 19.30 0.84 7.40
C ASN A 136 20.14 1.78 8.27
N ASP A 137 20.69 1.25 9.36
CA ASP A 137 21.55 2.00 10.28
C ASP A 137 22.96 1.40 10.28
N SER A 138 23.98 2.23 10.10
CA SER A 138 25.40 1.83 10.13
C SER A 138 25.80 1.26 11.48
N ASP A 139 25.16 1.75 12.54
CA ASP A 139 25.46 1.40 13.92
C ASP A 139 24.94 0.00 14.29
N GLY A 140 24.19 -0.64 13.38
CA GLY A 140 23.67 -1.99 13.56
C GLY A 140 22.42 -2.08 14.44
N PHE A 141 21.89 -0.96 14.92
CA PHE A 141 20.61 -0.89 15.61
C PHE A 141 19.97 0.50 15.43
N THR A 142 18.68 0.61 15.73
CA THR A 142 18.01 1.90 15.87
C THR A 142 17.13 1.95 17.11
N TYR A 143 16.96 3.12 17.70
CA TYR A 143 16.13 3.30 18.90
C TYR A 143 14.65 3.39 18.55
N VAL A 144 13.83 2.73 19.36
CA VAL A 144 12.37 2.89 19.38
C VAL A 144 12.00 3.82 20.53
N ARG A 145 11.19 4.84 20.23
CA ARG A 145 10.82 5.91 21.19
C ARG A 145 9.34 5.90 21.53
N GLU A 146 9.00 6.48 22.67
CA GLU A 146 7.60 6.62 23.14
C GLU A 146 6.76 7.54 22.26
N GLY A 147 7.39 8.51 21.60
CA GLY A 147 6.72 9.50 20.77
C GLY A 147 7.54 9.92 19.56
N PRO A 148 6.94 10.72 18.67
CA PRO A 148 7.48 11.03 17.35
C PRO A 148 8.55 12.13 17.37
N SER A 149 9.54 12.02 18.26
CA SER A 149 10.70 12.92 18.28
C SER A 149 11.87 12.35 19.08
N LYS A 150 13.09 12.89 18.88
CA LYS A 150 14.27 12.54 19.69
C LYS A 150 14.14 12.92 21.18
N LYS A 151 13.18 13.78 21.54
CA LYS A 151 12.96 14.23 22.93
C LYS A 151 12.25 13.16 23.77
N TYR A 152 11.52 12.25 23.14
CA TYR A 152 10.82 11.17 23.85
C TYR A 152 11.78 10.10 24.33
N ARG A 153 11.44 9.48 25.46
CA ARG A 153 12.20 8.38 26.07
C ARG A 153 12.34 7.21 25.09
N VAL A 154 13.49 6.55 25.15
CA VAL A 154 13.76 5.30 24.44
C VAL A 154 13.07 4.15 25.18
N LYS A 155 12.24 3.37 24.48
CA LYS A 155 11.61 2.15 25.03
C LYS A 155 12.35 0.87 24.68
N GLY A 156 13.15 0.90 23.61
CA GLY A 156 13.80 -0.29 23.09
C GLY A 156 14.66 0.00 21.88
N LYS A 157 15.09 -1.08 21.22
CA LYS A 157 15.91 -1.05 20.01
C LYS A 157 15.45 -2.12 19.03
N ILE A 158 15.63 -1.85 17.75
CA ILE A 158 15.51 -2.83 16.66
C ILE A 158 16.93 -3.07 16.14
N LEU A 159 17.36 -4.32 16.02
CA LEU A 159 18.70 -4.65 15.54
C LEU A 159 18.74 -4.80 14.02
N LYS A 160 19.94 -4.79 13.47
CA LYS A 160 20.17 -5.03 12.04
C LYS A 160 19.58 -6.39 11.64
N ASN A 161 18.88 -6.40 10.51
CA ASN A 161 18.16 -7.55 9.96
C ASN A 161 16.95 -8.05 10.78
N ASP A 162 16.63 -7.44 11.92
CA ASP A 162 15.34 -7.70 12.58
C ASP A 162 14.22 -7.15 11.68
N ILE A 163 13.29 -8.03 11.33
CA ILE A 163 12.09 -7.64 10.60
C ILE A 163 11.11 -7.05 11.59
N PHE A 164 10.58 -5.88 11.25
CA PHE A 164 9.50 -5.20 11.98
C PHE A 164 8.52 -4.64 10.96
N LEU A 165 7.33 -4.27 11.43
CA LEU A 165 6.36 -3.57 10.58
C LEU A 165 6.32 -2.09 10.94
N TYR A 166 6.01 -1.23 9.97
CA TYR A 166 5.87 0.20 10.20
C TYR A 166 4.69 0.80 9.43
N THR A 167 4.20 1.94 9.91
CA THR A 167 3.15 2.73 9.25
C THR A 167 3.75 4.02 8.70
N PRO A 168 3.95 4.15 7.37
CA PRO A 168 4.37 5.41 6.76
C PRO A 168 3.28 6.47 6.94
N VAL A 169 3.67 7.72 7.12
CA VAL A 169 2.75 8.87 7.13
C VAL A 169 3.41 10.01 6.36
N LEU A 170 2.63 10.82 5.64
CA LEU A 170 3.18 11.86 4.77
C LEU A 170 3.94 12.93 5.56
N ASP A 171 3.31 13.50 6.59
CA ASP A 171 3.80 14.69 7.29
C ASP A 171 4.65 14.37 8.53
N GLY A 172 5.19 13.14 8.60
CA GLY A 172 5.92 12.63 9.75
C GLY A 172 7.34 12.20 9.44
N ASP A 173 8.25 12.54 10.35
CA ASP A 173 9.62 12.03 10.35
C ASP A 173 9.78 10.75 11.20
N TRP A 174 8.74 10.40 11.95
CA TRP A 174 8.71 9.30 12.90
C TRP A 174 7.51 8.42 12.64
N TYR A 175 7.76 7.15 12.35
CA TYR A 175 6.73 6.19 11.99
C TYR A 175 6.46 5.25 13.14
N ARG A 176 5.19 4.86 13.29
CA ARG A 176 4.80 3.80 14.21
C ARG A 176 5.49 2.51 13.80
N ALA A 177 6.02 1.79 14.76
CA ALA A 177 6.67 0.50 14.57
C ALA A 177 5.96 -0.58 15.38
N TYR A 178 5.90 -1.78 14.81
CA TYR A 178 5.21 -2.94 15.35
C TYR A 178 6.12 -4.16 15.28
N SER A 179 5.82 -5.17 16.10
CA SER A 179 6.46 -6.49 16.00
C SER A 179 6.28 -7.09 14.61
N LYS A 180 7.13 -8.06 14.25
CA LYS A 180 7.12 -8.71 12.92
C LYS A 180 5.78 -9.31 12.51
N ASN A 181 4.94 -9.70 13.47
CA ASN A 181 3.60 -10.25 13.28
C ASN A 181 2.49 -9.19 13.39
N GLY A 182 2.84 -7.92 13.55
CA GLY A 182 1.92 -6.79 13.63
C GLY A 182 1.10 -6.67 14.92
N SER A 183 1.21 -7.61 15.85
CA SER A 183 0.35 -7.67 17.04
C SER A 183 0.74 -6.70 18.16
N ALA A 184 2.03 -6.34 18.29
CA ALA A 184 2.52 -5.49 19.35
C ALA A 184 3.02 -4.15 18.82
N TYR A 185 2.46 -3.06 19.33
CA TYR A 185 2.98 -1.71 19.10
C TYR A 185 4.27 -1.48 19.91
N LEU A 186 5.37 -1.19 19.21
CA LEU A 186 6.70 -1.03 19.82
C LEU A 186 6.98 0.43 20.20
N GLY A 187 6.49 1.38 19.41
CA GLY A 187 6.77 2.81 19.57
C GLY A 187 6.98 3.50 18.23
N TYR A 188 7.84 4.52 18.21
CA TYR A 188 8.18 5.31 17.02
C TYR A 188 9.63 5.13 16.60
N VAL A 189 9.87 5.03 15.29
CA VAL A 189 11.19 4.91 14.66
C VAL A 189 11.38 6.05 13.65
N TYR A 190 12.58 6.62 13.60
CA TYR A 190 12.89 7.69 12.66
C TYR A 190 12.94 7.16 11.22
N ARG A 191 12.17 7.77 10.30
CA ARG A 191 11.95 7.24 8.95
C ARG A 191 13.21 6.95 8.15
N LYS A 192 14.27 7.76 8.33
CA LYS A 192 15.54 7.58 7.60
C LYS A 192 16.30 6.32 8.02
N ARG A 193 15.91 5.68 9.12
CA ARG A 193 16.49 4.42 9.61
C ARG A 193 15.76 3.19 9.08
N ILE A 194 14.68 3.37 8.32
CA ILE A 194 13.83 2.29 7.83
C ILE A 194 14.23 1.95 6.39
N LEU A 195 14.51 0.67 6.15
CA LEU A 195 14.65 0.09 4.82
C LEU A 195 13.36 -0.66 4.47
N PRO A 196 12.48 -0.08 3.64
CA PRO A 196 11.21 -0.71 3.29
C PRO A 196 11.41 -1.96 2.44
N TYR A 197 10.41 -2.85 2.44
CA TYR A 197 10.35 -4.08 1.64
C TYR A 197 10.98 -3.93 0.26
N ASP A 198 10.50 -2.98 -0.57
CA ASP A 198 10.91 -2.85 -1.97
C ASP A 198 12.41 -2.61 -2.16
N LYS A 199 13.07 -2.02 -1.15
CA LYS A 199 14.50 -1.71 -1.15
C LYS A 199 15.34 -2.78 -0.46
N CYS A 200 14.72 -3.81 0.11
CA CYS A 200 15.42 -4.88 0.78
C CYS A 200 16.07 -5.86 -0.21
N PRO A 201 17.20 -6.49 0.16
CA PRO A 201 17.78 -7.61 -0.57
C PRO A 201 16.78 -8.78 -0.73
N ILE A 202 16.90 -9.54 -1.82
CA ILE A 202 15.97 -10.63 -2.18
C ILE A 202 15.82 -11.68 -1.06
N ASN A 203 16.92 -12.04 -0.38
CA ASN A 203 16.88 -12.99 0.73
C ASN A 203 16.14 -12.46 1.96
N ILE A 204 16.10 -11.15 2.16
CA ILE A 204 15.31 -10.52 3.23
C ILE A 204 13.84 -10.44 2.82
N LYS A 205 13.54 -10.06 1.57
CA LYS A 205 12.17 -10.05 1.03
C LYS A 205 11.48 -11.41 1.20
N LYS A 206 12.15 -12.50 0.81
CA LYS A 206 11.66 -13.87 1.02
C LYS A 206 11.35 -14.21 2.47
N LYS A 207 12.13 -13.67 3.43
CA LYS A 207 11.86 -13.87 4.86
C LYS A 207 10.65 -13.05 5.32
N MET A 208 10.47 -11.84 4.80
CA MET A 208 9.31 -11.00 5.10
C MET A 208 8.03 -11.66 4.58
N GLU A 209 8.03 -12.10 3.32
CA GLU A 209 6.91 -12.81 2.69
C GLU A 209 6.52 -14.05 3.51
N LYS A 210 7.52 -14.85 3.92
CA LYS A 210 7.29 -16.01 4.78
C LYS A 210 6.61 -15.66 6.11
N ILE A 211 6.98 -14.54 6.74
CA ILE A 211 6.38 -14.14 8.04
C ILE A 211 4.95 -13.62 7.86
N MET A 212 4.65 -13.05 6.70
CA MET A 212 3.37 -12.39 6.44
C MET A 212 2.31 -13.33 5.85
N PHE A 213 2.74 -14.37 5.12
CA PHE A 213 1.83 -15.19 4.32
C PHE A 213 1.89 -16.69 4.62
N ASP A 214 2.84 -17.16 5.43
CA ASP A 214 2.85 -18.53 5.99
C ASP A 214 2.34 -18.54 7.45
#